data_AF-A0A537UI64-F1
#
_entry.id   AF-A0A537UI64-F1
#
_cell.length_a   1.000
_cell.length_b   1.000
_cell.length_c   1.000
_cell.angle_alpha   90.00
_cell.angle_beta   90.00
_cell.angle_gamma   90.00
#
_symmetry.space_group_name_H-M   'P 1'
#
loop_
_entity.id
_entity.type
_entity.pdbx_description
1 polymer ?
#
loop_
_entity_poly.entity_id
_entity_poly.type
_entity_poly.pdbx_seq_one_letter_code
_entity_poly.pdbx_strand_id
1 'polypeptide(L)'
;MSRPALEVAGIFRDHGPAWRQANAGHVSLDQLKVMSAIERCRTAALGGHVARCEDCSHTLIAYNSCRNRHCPKCQGAAAKEWLAEREAELLPVPYYHVVFTLPAAVADIAYQNKPVIYD
;
A
#
# COMPACT_ATOMS: atom_id res chain seq x y z
N MET A 1 -12.41 -11.44 10.72
CA MET A 1 -12.29 -9.97 10.56
C MET A 1 -13.46 -9.48 9.72
N SER A 2 -14.23 -8.50 10.21
CA SER A 2 -15.29 -7.87 9.42
C SER A 2 -14.68 -7.12 8.24
N ARG A 3 -15.34 -7.15 7.08
CA ARG A 3 -14.94 -6.32 5.94
C ARG A 3 -15.17 -4.85 6.32
N PRO A 4 -14.18 -3.96 6.10
CA PRO A 4 -14.39 -2.54 6.35
C PRO A 4 -15.50 -2.00 5.45
N ALA A 5 -16.32 -1.10 6.00
CA ALA A 5 -17.41 -0.46 5.25
C ALA A 5 -16.90 0.38 4.06
N LEU A 6 -15.66 0.87 4.15
CA LEU A 6 -15.00 1.65 3.14
C LEU A 6 -13.61 1.10 2.85
N GLU A 7 -13.26 1.00 1.56
CA GLU A 7 -11.94 0.58 1.10
C GLU A 7 -11.37 1.63 0.15
N VAL A 8 -10.05 1.86 0.20
CA VAL A 8 -9.36 2.76 -0.73
C VAL A 8 -9.62 2.38 -2.19
N ALA A 9 -9.72 1.08 -2.49
CA ALA A 9 -10.08 0.60 -3.83
C ALA A 9 -11.50 1.04 -4.25
N GLY A 10 -12.44 1.14 -3.31
CA GLY A 10 -13.77 1.71 -3.57
C GLY A 10 -13.68 3.19 -3.89
N ILE A 11 -13.00 3.97 -3.04
CA ILE A 11 -12.78 5.42 -3.24
C ILE A 11 -12.15 5.69 -4.61
N PHE A 12 -11.13 4.92 -5.01
CA PHE A 12 -10.49 5.08 -6.31
C PHE A 12 -11.41 4.73 -7.49
N ARG A 13 -12.27 3.71 -7.35
CA ARG A 13 -13.25 3.41 -8.41
C ARG A 13 -14.31 4.50 -8.54
N ASP A 14 -14.82 4.99 -7.41
CA ASP A 14 -15.96 5.92 -7.39
C ASP A 14 -15.54 7.36 -7.70
N HIS A 15 -14.36 7.79 -7.24
CA HIS A 15 -13.90 9.19 -7.34
C HIS A 15 -12.58 9.36 -8.09
N GLY A 16 -11.81 8.28 -8.27
CA GLY A 16 -10.49 8.33 -8.91
C GLY A 16 -10.50 8.86 -10.35
N PRO A 17 -11.46 8.53 -11.23
CA PRO A 17 -11.51 9.09 -12.58
C PRO A 17 -11.57 10.62 -12.61
N ALA A 18 -12.52 11.21 -11.88
CA ALA A 18 -12.68 12.67 -11.80
C ALA A 18 -11.46 13.35 -11.17
N TRP A 19 -10.91 12.77 -10.09
CA TRP A 19 -9.72 13.30 -9.44
C TRP A 19 -8.49 13.26 -10.33
N ARG A 20 -8.25 12.15 -11.05
CA ARG A 20 -7.12 12.02 -12.00
C ARG A 20 -7.23 13.03 -13.15
N GLN A 21 -8.44 13.29 -13.64
CA GLN A 21 -8.68 14.30 -14.67
C GLN A 21 -8.36 15.71 -14.16
N ALA A 22 -8.83 16.06 -12.96
CA ALA A 22 -8.59 17.36 -12.35
C ALA A 22 -7.10 17.60 -12.01
N ASN A 23 -6.31 16.54 -11.84
CA ASN A 23 -4.90 16.59 -11.48
C ASN A 23 -3.97 16.10 -12.61
N ALA A 24 -4.44 16.13 -13.86
CA ALA A 24 -3.64 15.72 -15.01
C ALA A 24 -2.32 16.51 -15.07
N GLY A 25 -1.20 15.81 -15.28
CA GLY A 25 0.14 16.41 -15.28
C GLY A 25 0.80 16.61 -13.90
N HIS A 26 0.04 16.47 -12.80
CA HIS A 26 0.56 16.61 -11.44
C HIS A 26 0.74 15.27 -10.71
N VAL A 27 0.36 14.17 -11.35
CA VAL A 27 0.42 12.81 -10.79
C VAL A 27 1.45 12.01 -11.58
N SER A 28 2.43 11.44 -10.88
CA SER A 28 3.46 10.63 -11.53
C SER A 28 2.91 9.32 -12.08
N LEU A 29 3.57 8.76 -13.09
CA LEU A 29 3.20 7.45 -13.63
C LEU A 29 3.19 6.36 -12.54
N ASP A 30 4.10 6.42 -11.57
CA ASP A 30 4.16 5.46 -10.48
C ASP A 30 2.97 5.58 -9.53
N GLN A 31 2.52 6.80 -9.22
CA GLN A 31 1.29 7.01 -8.45
C GLN A 31 0.07 6.45 -9.20
N LEU A 32 -0.04 6.68 -10.51
CA LEU A 32 -1.12 6.13 -11.34
C LEU A 32 -1.11 4.59 -11.38
N LYS A 33 0.07 3.97 -11.43
CA LYS A 33 0.24 2.51 -11.32
C LYS A 33 -0.21 1.99 -9.96
N VAL A 34 0.12 2.69 -8.87
CA VAL A 34 -0.33 2.34 -7.52
C VAL A 34 -1.86 2.39 -7.42
N MET A 35 -2.50 3.45 -7.93
CA MET A 35 -3.96 3.55 -7.97
C MET A 35 -4.59 2.36 -8.71
N SER A 36 -4.12 2.08 -9.92
CA SER A 36 -4.57 0.95 -10.74
C SER A 36 -4.39 -0.40 -10.04
N ALA A 37 -3.25 -0.60 -9.37
CA ALA A 37 -2.98 -1.82 -8.63
C ALA A 37 -3.94 -2.00 -7.43
N ILE A 38 -4.27 -0.93 -6.73
CA ILE A 38 -5.21 -0.95 -5.60
C ILE A 38 -6.64 -1.21 -6.09
N GLU A 39 -7.08 -0.56 -7.17
CA GLU A 39 -8.41 -0.77 -7.78
C GLU A 39 -8.64 -2.23 -8.19
N ARG A 40 -7.62 -2.89 -8.76
CA ARG A 40 -7.67 -4.29 -9.23
C ARG A 40 -7.44 -5.33 -8.14
N CYS A 41 -6.98 -4.92 -6.95
CA CYS A 41 -6.59 -5.85 -5.90
C CYS A 41 -7.78 -6.69 -5.40
N ARG A 42 -7.59 -8.02 -5.33
CA ARG A 42 -8.62 -8.98 -4.88
C ARG A 42 -9.89 -8.93 -5.73
N THR A 43 -9.75 -8.74 -7.05
CA THR A 43 -10.84 -8.87 -8.02
C THR A 43 -10.50 -9.90 -9.08
N ALA A 44 -11.51 -10.30 -9.87
CA ALA A 44 -11.31 -11.21 -11.00
C ALA A 44 -10.27 -10.72 -12.02
N ALA A 45 -9.99 -9.41 -12.07
CA ALA A 45 -9.00 -8.83 -12.98
C ALA A 45 -7.55 -9.27 -12.71
N LEU A 46 -7.28 -9.91 -11.57
CA LEU A 46 -5.98 -10.50 -11.23
C LEU A 46 -6.03 -12.04 -11.19
N GLY A 47 -7.13 -12.65 -11.61
CA GLY A 47 -7.39 -14.07 -11.45
C GLY A 47 -7.60 -14.47 -9.99
N GLY A 48 -7.74 -15.77 -9.76
CA GLY A 48 -7.96 -16.31 -8.43
C GLY A 48 -8.04 -17.83 -8.43
N HIS A 49 -8.38 -18.36 -7.27
CA HIS A 49 -8.51 -19.78 -7.01
C HIS A 49 -9.95 -20.09 -6.61
N VAL A 50 -10.42 -21.26 -7.02
CA VAL A 50 -11.70 -21.80 -6.60
C VAL A 50 -11.41 -23.03 -5.75
N ALA A 51 -11.82 -22.99 -4.48
CA ALA A 51 -11.74 -24.13 -3.58
C ALA A 51 -13.15 -24.68 -3.38
N ARG A 52 -13.32 -26.00 -3.49
CA ARG A 52 -14.59 -26.69 -3.25
C ARG A 52 -14.42 -27.68 -2.12
N CYS A 53 -15.32 -27.64 -1.14
CA CYS A 53 -15.40 -28.67 -0.12
C CYS A 53 -16.00 -29.94 -0.72
N GLU A 54 -15.33 -31.07 -0.52
CA GLU A 54 -15.76 -32.38 -1.02
C GLU A 54 -17.02 -32.88 -0.29
N ASP A 55 -17.16 -32.56 1.00
CA ASP A 55 -18.25 -33.07 1.85
C ASP A 55 -19.59 -32.33 1.68
N CYS A 56 -19.56 -31.02 1.42
CA CYS A 56 -20.77 -30.18 1.39
C CYS A 56 -20.96 -29.37 0.10
N SER A 57 -20.11 -29.55 -0.90
CA SER A 57 -20.12 -28.80 -2.18
C SER A 57 -19.98 -27.27 -2.04
N HIS A 58 -19.71 -26.75 -0.84
CA HIS A 58 -19.45 -25.33 -0.64
C HIS A 58 -18.24 -24.90 -1.48
N THR A 59 -18.37 -23.78 -2.18
CA THR A 59 -17.32 -23.25 -3.06
C THR A 59 -16.91 -21.86 -2.59
N LEU A 60 -15.61 -21.67 -2.41
CA LEU A 60 -14.99 -20.40 -2.07
C LEU A 60 -14.14 -19.90 -3.24
N ILE A 61 -14.34 -18.64 -3.64
CA ILE A 61 -13.51 -17.97 -4.63
C ILE A 61 -12.57 -17.01 -3.91
N ALA A 62 -11.27 -17.19 -4.12
CA ALA A 62 -10.22 -16.34 -3.57
C ALA A 62 -9.46 -15.63 -4.70
N TYR A 63 -9.63 -14.32 -4.82
CA TYR A 63 -8.90 -13.53 -5.83
C TYR A 63 -7.47 -13.18 -5.40
N ASN A 64 -6.59 -13.06 -6.38
CA ASN A 64 -5.18 -12.74 -6.17
C ASN A 64 -4.97 -11.30 -5.68
N SER A 65 -3.89 -11.11 -4.93
CA SER A 65 -3.50 -9.80 -4.40
C SER A 65 -2.64 -9.05 -5.43
N CYS A 66 -2.67 -7.71 -5.41
CA CYS A 66 -1.83 -6.91 -6.29
C CYS A 66 -0.36 -6.84 -5.83
N ARG A 67 -0.06 -7.27 -4.59
CA ARG A 67 1.27 -7.26 -3.95
C ARG A 67 1.95 -5.88 -3.86
N ASN A 68 1.26 -4.81 -4.21
CA ASN A 68 1.82 -3.46 -4.14
C ASN A 68 1.97 -3.02 -2.67
N ARG A 69 3.13 -2.45 -2.32
CA ARG A 69 3.44 -2.03 -0.95
C ARG A 69 2.49 -1.00 -0.36
N HIS A 70 1.89 -0.18 -1.21
CA HIS A 70 0.95 0.87 -0.82
C HIS A 70 -0.49 0.36 -0.68
N CYS A 71 -0.76 -0.91 -1.03
CA CYS A 71 -2.11 -1.46 -0.95
C CYS A 71 -2.45 -1.86 0.50
N PRO A 72 -3.46 -1.23 1.13
CA PRO A 72 -3.81 -1.54 2.53
C PRO A 72 -4.27 -2.98 2.73
N LYS A 73 -4.78 -3.64 1.68
CA LYS A 73 -5.17 -5.06 1.73
C LYS A 73 -3.99 -6.04 1.65
N CYS A 74 -2.89 -5.64 1.01
CA CYS A 74 -1.75 -6.53 0.79
C CYS A 74 -0.73 -6.40 1.90
N GLN A 75 -0.33 -5.16 2.23
CA GLN A 75 0.74 -4.90 3.20
C GLN A 75 0.23 -4.21 4.47
N GLY A 76 -1.06 -3.90 4.58
CA GLY A 76 -1.57 -3.17 5.75
C GLY A 76 -1.47 -3.96 7.06
N ALA A 77 -1.57 -5.29 7.03
CA ALA A 77 -1.36 -6.12 8.23
C ALA A 77 0.11 -6.11 8.65
N ALA A 78 1.02 -6.42 7.72
CA ALA A 78 2.46 -6.39 7.95
C ALA A 78 2.94 -5.01 8.43
N ALA A 79 2.42 -3.92 7.85
CA ALA A 79 2.76 -2.56 8.26
C ALA A 79 2.29 -2.26 9.70
N LYS A 80 1.12 -2.77 10.12
CA LYS A 80 0.63 -2.60 11.49
C LYS A 80 1.44 -3.40 12.50
N GLU A 81 1.80 -4.63 12.15
CA GLU A 81 2.65 -5.48 12.98
C GLU A 81 4.03 -4.85 13.16
N TRP A 82 4.65 -4.42 12.06
CA TRP A 82 5.92 -3.67 12.10
C TRP A 82 5.81 -2.41 12.97
N LEU A 83 4.73 -1.63 12.83
CA LEU A 83 4.54 -0.43 13.64
C LEU A 83 4.42 -0.76 15.13
N ALA A 84 3.66 -1.80 15.48
CA ALA A 84 3.51 -2.23 16.87
C ALA A 84 4.84 -2.70 17.47
N GLU A 85 5.68 -3.40 16.71
CA GLU A 85 7.04 -3.77 17.14
C GLU A 85 7.90 -2.53 17.40
N ARG A 86 7.91 -1.56 16.48
CA ARG A 86 8.68 -0.31 16.66
C ARG A 86 8.15 0.51 17.84
N GLU A 87 6.84 0.52 18.06
CA GLU A 87 6.22 1.21 19.20
C GLU A 87 6.61 0.56 20.53
N ALA A 88 6.74 -0.78 20.58
CA ALA A 88 7.18 -1.50 21.77
C ALA A 88 8.66 -1.23 22.15
N GLU A 89 9.47 -0.77 21.21
CA GLU A 89 10.87 -0.36 21.44
C GLU A 89 10.97 1.05 22.06
N LEU A 90 9.88 1.82 22.09
CA LEU A 90 9.87 3.18 22.59
C LEU A 90 9.91 3.22 24.14
N LEU A 91 10.81 4.05 24.67
CA LEU A 91 10.86 4.40 26.08
C LEU A 91 9.68 5.32 26.43
N PRO A 92 9.12 5.26 27.64
CA PRO A 92 8.00 6.11 28.07
C PRO A 92 8.47 7.53 28.42
N VAL A 93 9.09 8.21 27.45
CA VAL A 93 9.64 9.57 27.57
C VAL A 93 9.19 10.44 26.38
N PRO A 94 9.20 11.77 26.50
CA PRO A 94 8.91 12.64 25.36
C PRO A 94 9.90 12.44 24.21
N TYR A 95 9.39 12.30 22.99
CA TYR A 95 10.17 12.23 21.76
C TYR A 95 10.12 13.55 20.99
N TYR A 96 11.22 13.89 20.32
CA TYR A 96 11.28 14.98 19.36
C TYR A 96 11.72 14.43 18.01
N HIS A 97 10.91 14.63 16.97
CA HIS A 97 11.30 14.27 15.62
C HIS A 97 12.24 15.34 15.06
N VAL A 98 13.50 14.97 14.83
CA VAL A 98 14.51 15.85 14.23
C VAL A 98 14.67 15.48 12.77
N VAL A 99 14.26 16.39 11.88
CA VAL A 99 14.53 16.31 10.45
C VAL A 99 15.55 17.37 10.08
N PHE A 100 16.53 16.99 9.28
CA PHE A 100 17.54 17.89 8.74
C PHE A 100 17.69 17.66 7.24
N THR A 101 17.99 18.73 6.51
CA THR A 101 18.26 18.66 5.08
C THR A 101 19.72 18.23 4.87
N LEU A 102 19.93 17.24 4.01
CA LEU A 102 21.29 16.86 3.61
C LEU A 102 22.00 18.06 2.96
N PRO A 103 23.30 18.31 3.27
CA PRO A 103 24.06 19.35 2.60
C PRO A 103 24.04 19.17 1.09
N ALA A 104 23.97 20.28 0.33
CA ALA A 104 23.87 20.24 -1.12
C ALA A 104 24.99 19.41 -1.78
N ALA A 105 26.21 19.46 -1.22
CA ALA A 105 27.37 18.72 -1.73
C ALA A 105 27.20 17.18 -1.72
N VAL A 106 26.29 16.64 -0.91
CA VAL A 106 26.04 15.18 -0.83
C VAL A 106 24.65 14.77 -1.29
N ALA A 107 23.79 15.74 -1.63
CA ALA A 107 22.39 15.48 -1.98
C ALA A 107 22.24 14.57 -3.21
N ASP A 108 22.99 14.84 -4.28
CA ASP A 108 22.94 14.05 -5.51
C ASP A 108 23.48 12.63 -5.32
N ILE A 109 24.57 12.50 -4.55
CA ILE A 109 25.16 11.19 -4.21
C ILE A 109 24.13 10.36 -3.43
N ALA A 110 23.49 10.95 -2.43
CA ALA A 110 22.46 10.26 -1.65
C ALA A 110 21.23 9.89 -2.49
N TYR A 111 20.83 10.76 -3.43
CA TYR A 111 19.71 10.48 -4.31
C TYR A 111 19.96 9.29 -5.23
N GLN A 112 21.18 9.10 -5.72
CA GLN A 112 21.53 7.95 -6.57
C GLN A 112 21.75 6.66 -5.77
N ASN A 113 22.13 6.78 -4.49
CA ASN A 113 22.48 5.65 -3.63
C ASN A 113 21.44 5.38 -2.52
N LYS A 114 20.15 5.60 -2.81
CA LYS A 114 19.06 5.46 -1.81
C LYS A 114 19.12 4.18 -0.97
N PRO A 115 19.39 2.99 -1.53
CA PRO A 115 19.43 1.76 -0.73
C PRO A 115 20.51 1.80 0.35
N VAL A 116 21.69 2.35 0.07
CA VAL A 116 22.80 2.41 1.03
C VAL A 116 22.56 3.47 2.11
N ILE A 117 21.84 4.55 1.78
CA ILE A 117 21.64 5.70 2.67
C ILE A 117 20.40 5.54 3.56
N TYR A 118 19.37 4.83 3.10
CA TYR A 118 18.06 4.74 3.77
C TYR A 118 17.64 3.31 4.15
N ASP A 119 18.54 2.33 4.04
CA ASP A 119 18.34 1.00 4.64
C ASP A 119 18.39 1.05 6.18
#